data_AF-A0AAV6KEM5-F1
#
_entry.id   AF-A0AAV6KEM5-F1
#
_cell.length_a   1.000
_cell.length_b   1.000
_cell.length_c   1.000
_cell.angle_alpha   90.00
_cell.angle_beta   90.00
_cell.angle_gamma   90.00
#
_symmetry.space_group_name_H-M   'P 1'
#
loop_
_entity.id
_entity.type
_entity.pdbx_description
1 polymer ?
#
loop_
_entity_poly.entity_id
_entity_poly.type
_entity_poly.pdbx_seq_one_letter_code
_entity_poly.pdbx_strand_id
1 'polypeptide(L)'
;MEESQEILLKSLANSGVGIPPGVSSIRDLTPATLLSICAQSLRLVDDATSLPASLPDSMADRLKICTDLAAAVSDLVTEYICCIRQFLYPSEEDLYKLVRFLVKRLSELKEEHGEAADKMNITTSTITKENDFKDSSKEWTENANAHRADLNFDGARTKLEDLRLNTEMPESSSTRSADAVISGSHKTSLIQQRIGHNEEDMRSLQDQNESMERLVNSAIEASGNEESGGPMDDKHVLEFKQKLIDPRNQSSEMRHKIGKLRTQEKVLMEETSSKALEAQHLEEEHELLKSAAQMAFDDQHTAESYIVQLNERVDAIRDHLIKLERQRDILIKPLEEKRRSLEEALSATKPEAAGKLKKLKEIELEIEAVLSETKKREEEHSKLSADLDNQPKLASRRSYIQRITEITKNSRKQDADIERILKETRELQLESNSIQERLHRTYAVVDETVFREAKKDMVGQQAYRLLASIHESFEQISDKILSTDRLRRDADEHEAKLSALARRSFNVDKLKADLDAIRRENEFLEQRLRNC
;
A
#
# COMPACT_ATOMS: atom_id res chain seq x y z
N MET A 1 45.37 4.39 10.51
CA MET A 1 44.29 4.94 9.67
C MET A 1 44.81 5.99 8.69
N GLU A 2 45.69 6.92 9.09
CA GLU A 2 46.29 7.90 8.15
C GLU A 2 47.18 7.24 7.07
N GLU A 3 47.99 6.24 7.41
CA GLU A 3 48.86 5.54 6.44
C GLU A 3 48.08 4.88 5.29
N SER A 4 46.91 4.28 5.57
CA SER A 4 46.07 3.67 4.54
C SER A 4 45.42 4.70 3.60
N GLN A 5 45.18 5.93 4.08
CA GLN A 5 44.60 7.00 3.27
C GLN A 5 45.63 7.58 2.30
N GLU A 6 46.89 7.71 2.72
CA GLU A 6 47.99 8.17 1.89
C GLU A 6 48.32 7.17 0.76
N ILE A 7 48.21 5.86 1.03
CA ILE A 7 48.38 4.81 0.01
C ILE A 7 47.30 4.91 -1.07
N LEU A 8 46.04 5.17 -0.72
CA LEU A 8 44.95 5.33 -1.68
C LEU A 8 45.17 6.55 -2.59
N LEU A 9 45.60 7.69 -2.03
CA LEU A 9 45.91 8.88 -2.81
C LEU A 9 47.09 8.66 -3.76
N LYS A 10 48.15 7.99 -3.31
CA LYS A 10 49.28 7.60 -4.17
C LYS A 10 48.85 6.65 -5.29
N SER A 11 47.95 5.70 -5.00
CA SER A 11 47.41 4.77 -6.01
C SER A 11 46.55 5.48 -7.06
N LEU A 12 45.77 6.47 -6.64
CA LEU A 12 44.97 7.30 -7.53
C LEU A 12 45.85 8.16 -8.46
N ALA A 13 46.92 8.77 -7.92
CA ALA A 13 47.91 9.50 -8.71
C ALA A 13 48.64 8.60 -9.73
N ASN A 14 49.02 7.39 -9.33
CA ASN A 14 49.62 6.38 -10.22
C ASN A 14 48.66 5.86 -11.30
N SER A 15 47.37 6.10 -11.14
CA SER A 15 46.33 5.75 -12.11
C SER A 15 46.05 6.86 -13.12
N GLY A 16 46.77 7.99 -13.06
CA GLY A 16 46.67 9.07 -14.03
C GLY A 16 45.73 10.22 -13.63
N VAL A 17 45.23 10.22 -12.40
CA VAL A 17 44.37 11.30 -11.87
C VAL A 17 45.24 12.38 -11.23
N GLY A 18 45.11 13.62 -11.70
CA GLY A 18 45.86 14.78 -11.19
C GLY A 18 45.30 15.26 -9.85
N ILE A 19 46.06 15.09 -8.78
CA ILE A 19 45.72 15.60 -7.44
C ILE A 19 46.14 17.09 -7.35
N PRO A 20 45.24 18.01 -6.97
CA PRO A 20 45.57 19.43 -6.80
C PRO A 20 46.62 19.68 -5.70
N PRO A 21 47.47 20.72 -5.83
CA PRO A 21 48.52 21.01 -4.85
C PRO A 21 47.91 21.44 -3.50
N GLY A 22 48.21 20.69 -2.43
CA GLY A 22 47.77 21.00 -1.06
C GLY A 22 46.97 19.90 -0.34
N VAL A 23 46.64 18.79 -1.01
CA VAL A 23 45.92 17.66 -0.40
C VAL A 23 46.93 16.61 0.09
N SER A 24 47.13 16.49 1.41
CA SER A 24 48.04 15.50 2.01
C SER A 24 47.30 14.36 2.69
N SER A 25 46.02 14.56 3.01
CA SER A 25 45.12 13.56 3.56
C SER A 25 43.75 13.60 2.86
N ILE A 26 43.00 12.50 2.94
CA ILE A 26 41.61 12.41 2.46
C ILE A 26 40.71 13.47 3.13
N ARG A 27 41.11 13.99 4.30
CA ARG A 27 40.45 15.10 5.01
C ARG A 27 40.55 16.47 4.32
N ASP A 28 41.55 16.66 3.44
CA ASP A 28 41.80 17.94 2.78
C ASP A 28 41.00 18.08 1.47
N LEU A 29 40.26 17.04 1.09
CA LEU A 29 39.46 16.98 -0.12
C LEU A 29 38.16 17.78 0.05
N THR A 30 38.11 18.94 -0.60
CA THR A 30 36.88 19.73 -0.72
C THR A 30 35.94 19.14 -1.78
N PRO A 31 34.63 19.44 -1.73
CA PRO A 31 33.67 19.02 -2.76
C PRO A 31 34.11 19.33 -4.20
N ALA A 32 34.80 20.46 -4.41
CA ALA A 32 35.37 20.83 -5.71
C ALA A 32 36.47 19.90 -6.18
N THR A 33 37.39 19.54 -5.29
CA THR A 33 38.47 18.60 -5.60
C THR A 33 37.94 17.17 -5.81
N LEU A 34 36.87 16.79 -5.09
CA LEU A 34 36.22 15.49 -5.25
C LEU A 34 35.56 15.36 -6.62
N LEU A 35 34.79 16.36 -7.06
CA LEU A 35 34.18 16.36 -8.39
C LEU A 35 35.24 16.28 -9.50
N SER A 36 36.36 16.99 -9.35
CA SER A 36 37.48 16.92 -10.29
C SER A 36 38.10 15.52 -10.34
N ILE A 37 38.34 14.90 -9.19
CA ILE A 37 38.90 13.53 -9.10
C ILE A 37 37.95 12.51 -9.74
N CYS A 38 36.66 12.59 -9.44
CA CYS A 38 35.66 11.69 -10.02
C CYS A 38 35.53 11.89 -11.53
N ALA A 39 35.48 13.13 -12.01
CA ALA A 39 35.40 13.41 -13.45
C ALA A 39 36.64 12.92 -14.20
N GLN A 40 37.84 13.08 -13.63
CA GLN A 40 39.08 12.55 -14.23
C GLN A 40 39.14 11.03 -14.20
N SER A 41 38.68 10.40 -13.10
CA SER A 41 38.62 8.95 -12.98
C SER A 41 37.62 8.35 -13.98
N LEU A 42 36.48 9.00 -14.18
CA LEU A 42 35.46 8.59 -15.16
C LEU A 42 35.98 8.67 -16.59
N ARG A 43 36.67 9.77 -16.95
CA ARG A 43 37.29 9.90 -18.28
C ARG A 43 38.31 8.82 -18.59
N LEU A 44 38.97 8.26 -17.57
CA LEU A 44 39.91 7.14 -17.74
C LEU A 44 39.22 5.79 -17.91
N VAL A 45 37.95 5.67 -17.51
CA VAL A 45 37.16 4.44 -17.59
C VAL A 45 36.24 4.45 -18.80
N ASP A 46 35.74 5.62 -19.19
CA ASP A 46 34.88 5.85 -20.35
C ASP A 46 35.27 7.17 -21.04
N ASP A 47 35.88 7.06 -22.23
CA ASP A 47 36.30 8.21 -23.05
C ASP A 47 35.12 9.07 -23.55
N ALA A 48 33.88 8.57 -23.44
CA ALA A 48 32.68 9.22 -23.97
C ALA A 48 32.06 10.28 -23.04
N THR A 49 32.44 10.34 -21.75
CA THR A 49 31.76 11.20 -20.77
C THR A 49 32.39 12.61 -20.66
N SER A 50 31.84 13.57 -21.39
CA SER A 50 32.25 14.98 -21.33
C SER A 50 31.66 15.72 -20.11
N LEU A 51 32.18 15.45 -18.91
CA LEU A 51 31.78 16.16 -17.68
C LEU A 51 32.67 17.39 -17.40
N PRO A 52 32.11 18.54 -16.95
CA PRO A 52 32.88 19.74 -16.65
C PRO A 52 33.69 19.60 -15.34
N ALA A 53 34.96 20.04 -15.36
CA ALA A 53 35.92 19.86 -14.26
C ALA A 53 35.85 20.97 -13.17
N SER A 54 34.80 21.80 -13.15
CA SER A 54 34.67 22.91 -12.19
C SER A 54 33.22 23.08 -11.72
N LEU A 55 33.01 23.34 -10.42
CA LEU A 55 31.69 23.71 -9.90
C LEU A 55 31.26 25.08 -10.45
N PRO A 56 30.05 25.21 -11.02
CA PRO A 56 29.43 26.50 -11.28
C PRO A 56 28.98 27.19 -9.98
N ASP A 57 28.85 28.51 -9.98
CA ASP A 57 28.44 29.31 -8.80
C ASP A 57 26.94 29.19 -8.46
N SER A 58 26.14 28.68 -9.40
CA SER A 58 24.70 28.48 -9.25
C SER A 58 24.37 27.14 -8.56
N MET A 59 23.61 27.19 -7.45
CA MET A 59 23.23 26.00 -6.67
C MET A 59 22.38 25.00 -7.48
N ALA A 60 21.56 25.49 -8.42
CA ALA A 60 20.75 24.63 -9.28
C ALA A 60 21.62 23.81 -10.26
N ASP A 61 22.66 24.43 -10.81
CA ASP A 61 23.59 23.76 -11.71
C ASP A 61 24.51 22.78 -10.96
N ARG A 62 24.86 23.09 -9.69
CA ARG A 62 25.56 22.16 -8.80
C ARG A 62 24.75 20.89 -8.55
N LEU A 63 23.45 21.01 -8.29
CA LEU A 63 22.57 19.86 -8.09
C LEU A 63 22.49 18.99 -9.35
N LYS A 64 22.36 19.60 -10.53
CA LYS A 64 22.31 18.88 -11.80
C LYS A 64 23.61 18.12 -12.08
N ILE A 65 24.77 18.78 -11.99
CA ILE A 65 26.08 18.16 -12.23
C ILE A 65 26.36 17.04 -11.24
N CYS A 66 26.04 17.23 -9.95
CA CYS A 66 26.21 16.17 -8.95
C CYS A 66 25.26 14.98 -9.18
N THR A 67 24.08 15.21 -9.77
CA THR A 67 23.12 14.14 -10.13
C THR A 67 23.63 13.34 -11.31
N ASP A 68 24.08 14.03 -12.37
CA ASP A 68 24.64 13.40 -13.57
C ASP A 68 25.92 12.62 -13.22
N LEU A 69 26.76 13.16 -12.34
CA LEU A 69 27.95 12.47 -11.85
C LEU A 69 27.61 11.26 -10.96
N ALA A 70 26.63 11.40 -10.06
CA ALA A 70 26.21 10.29 -9.21
C ALA A 70 25.61 9.14 -10.05
N ALA A 71 24.86 9.46 -11.10
CA ALA A 71 24.36 8.48 -12.06
C ALA A 71 25.50 7.79 -12.80
N ALA A 72 26.44 8.54 -13.39
CA ALA A 72 27.57 7.98 -14.11
C ALA A 72 28.47 7.09 -13.23
N VAL A 73 28.73 7.48 -11.97
CA VAL A 73 29.48 6.64 -11.03
C VAL A 73 28.69 5.40 -10.61
N SER A 74 27.36 5.51 -10.48
CA SER A 74 26.51 4.37 -10.12
C SER A 74 26.37 3.38 -11.29
N ASP A 75 26.33 3.86 -12.53
CA ASP A 75 26.26 3.01 -13.74
C ASP A 75 27.54 2.18 -13.93
N LEU A 76 28.69 2.67 -13.45
CA LEU A 76 29.97 1.95 -13.49
C LEU A 76 30.13 0.93 -12.36
N VAL A 77 29.25 0.95 -11.35
CA VAL A 77 29.43 0.22 -10.09
C VAL A 77 28.10 -0.37 -9.59
N THR A 78 27.89 -1.66 -9.87
CA THR A 78 26.71 -2.42 -9.40
C THR A 78 26.63 -2.61 -7.88
N GLU A 79 27.70 -2.31 -7.14
CA GLU A 79 27.80 -2.48 -5.66
C GLU A 79 27.80 -1.16 -4.85
N TYR A 80 27.70 0.01 -5.48
CA TYR A 80 27.74 1.30 -4.76
C TYR A 80 26.83 2.36 -5.39
N ILE A 81 25.77 2.74 -4.66
CA ILE A 81 24.86 3.81 -5.06
C ILE A 81 25.35 5.12 -4.45
N CYS A 82 25.82 6.04 -5.29
CA CYS A 82 26.17 7.39 -4.86
C CYS A 82 24.92 8.24 -4.68
N CYS A 83 24.79 8.91 -3.53
CA CYS A 83 23.70 9.89 -3.32
C CYS A 83 24.23 11.31 -3.57
N ILE A 84 23.40 12.19 -4.17
CA ILE A 84 23.73 13.61 -4.45
C ILE A 84 24.29 14.33 -3.20
N ARG A 85 23.80 13.95 -2.01
CA ARG A 85 24.24 14.49 -0.72
C ARG A 85 25.71 14.19 -0.39
N GLN A 86 26.25 13.05 -0.85
CA GLN A 86 27.65 12.66 -0.64
C GLN A 86 28.62 13.57 -1.42
N PHE A 87 28.19 14.14 -2.55
CA PHE A 87 29.00 15.10 -3.32
C PHE A 87 28.89 16.53 -2.82
N LEU A 88 27.72 16.94 -2.32
CA LEU A 88 27.51 18.30 -1.81
C LEU A 88 28.07 18.50 -0.39
N TYR A 89 28.00 17.45 0.44
CA TYR A 89 28.46 17.47 1.83
C TYR A 89 29.10 16.12 2.20
N PRO A 90 30.30 15.81 1.66
CA PRO A 90 30.95 14.53 1.91
C PRO A 90 31.29 14.37 3.40
N SER A 91 30.93 13.23 3.99
CA SER A 91 31.51 12.81 5.27
C SER A 91 32.88 12.16 5.02
N GLU A 92 33.76 12.16 6.04
CA GLU A 92 35.09 11.53 5.94
C GLU A 92 35.00 10.05 5.55
N GLU A 93 33.95 9.36 6.01
CA GLU A 93 33.71 7.96 5.71
C GLU A 93 33.20 7.73 4.28
N ASP A 94 32.30 8.59 3.79
CA ASP A 94 31.80 8.53 2.41
C ASP A 94 32.93 8.81 1.41
N LEU A 95 33.80 9.75 1.75
CA LEU A 95 34.94 10.14 0.93
C LEU A 95 36.00 9.03 0.86
N TYR A 96 36.31 8.40 1.99
CA TYR A 96 37.20 7.25 2.04
C TYR A 96 36.66 6.07 1.24
N LYS A 97 35.35 5.77 1.38
CA LYS A 97 34.68 4.72 0.62
C LYS A 97 34.78 5.00 -0.88
N LEU A 98 34.33 6.17 -1.31
CA LEU A 98 34.34 6.58 -2.72
C LEU A 98 35.76 6.49 -3.34
N VAL A 99 36.78 7.05 -2.68
CA VAL A 99 38.17 7.00 -3.18
C VAL A 99 38.72 5.57 -3.23
N ARG A 100 38.47 4.75 -2.20
CA ARG A 100 38.89 3.34 -2.19
C ARG A 100 38.25 2.55 -3.35
N PHE A 101 36.98 2.81 -3.64
CA PHE A 101 36.26 2.13 -4.71
C PHE A 101 36.73 2.59 -6.10
N LEU A 102 36.97 3.88 -6.30
CA LEU A 102 37.56 4.39 -7.55
C LEU A 102 38.93 3.76 -7.82
N VAL A 103 39.80 3.67 -6.81
CA VAL A 103 41.12 3.02 -6.94
C VAL A 103 40.99 1.54 -7.27
N LYS A 104 40.04 0.81 -6.64
CA LYS A 104 39.78 -0.60 -6.94
C LYS A 104 39.38 -0.79 -8.41
N ARG A 105 38.44 0.01 -8.91
CA ARG A 105 37.97 -0.07 -10.30
C ARG A 105 39.05 0.33 -11.32
N LEU A 106 39.83 1.38 -11.05
CA LEU A 106 40.95 1.77 -11.91
C LEU A 106 42.07 0.70 -11.94
N SER A 107 42.21 -0.09 -10.87
CA SER A 107 43.16 -1.21 -10.83
C SER A 107 42.65 -2.42 -11.61
N GLU A 108 41.37 -2.78 -11.47
CA GLU A 108 40.71 -3.84 -12.26
C GLU A 108 40.77 -3.56 -13.77
N LEU A 109 40.55 -2.30 -14.18
CA LEU A 109 40.61 -1.90 -15.60
C LEU A 109 42.02 -2.01 -16.19
N LYS A 110 43.06 -1.77 -15.39
CA LYS A 110 44.46 -1.95 -15.81
C LYS A 110 44.81 -3.43 -16.03
N GLU A 111 44.14 -4.36 -15.34
CA GLU A 111 44.33 -5.79 -15.58
C GLU A 111 43.61 -6.27 -16.86
N GLU A 112 42.41 -5.76 -17.15
CA GLU A 112 41.69 -6.08 -18.41
C GLU A 112 42.43 -5.61 -19.67
N HIS A 113 43.17 -4.51 -19.61
CA HIS A 113 44.01 -4.05 -20.73
C HIS A 113 45.39 -4.73 -20.80
N GLY A 114 45.80 -5.46 -19.74
CA GLY A 114 47.07 -6.19 -19.66
C GLY A 114 47.01 -7.65 -20.14
N GLU A 115 45.82 -8.25 -20.21
CA GLU A 115 45.63 -9.67 -20.55
C GLU A 115 45.02 -9.92 -21.96
N ALA A 116 45.08 -8.95 -22.87
CA ALA A 116 44.65 -9.12 -24.27
C ALA A 116 45.71 -9.76 -25.19
N ALA A 117 46.68 -10.49 -24.64
CA ALA A 117 47.77 -11.11 -25.40
C ALA A 117 48.22 -12.47 -24.85
N ASP A 118 47.31 -13.37 -24.47
CA ASP A 118 47.58 -14.79 -24.74
C ASP A 118 46.31 -15.67 -24.70
N LYS A 119 46.19 -16.49 -25.75
CA LYS A 119 45.39 -17.73 -25.84
C LYS A 119 43.91 -17.61 -26.22
N MET A 120 43.77 -17.44 -27.52
CA MET A 120 42.67 -17.93 -28.35
C MET A 120 42.69 -19.47 -28.44
N ASN A 121 41.48 -20.07 -28.45
CA ASN A 121 41.09 -21.43 -28.88
C ASN A 121 40.96 -22.55 -27.81
N ILE A 122 39.71 -22.80 -27.39
CA ILE A 122 38.81 -23.91 -27.85
C ILE A 122 37.50 -23.79 -27.00
N THR A 123 36.41 -23.14 -27.44
CA THR A 123 35.25 -23.67 -28.23
C THR A 123 34.63 -24.91 -27.52
N THR A 124 33.37 -25.05 -27.08
CA THR A 124 32.03 -24.57 -27.49
C THR A 124 31.01 -25.22 -26.52
N SER A 125 30.10 -24.50 -25.86
CA SER A 125 28.67 -24.24 -26.20
C SER A 125 27.63 -25.20 -25.58
N THR A 126 26.69 -24.66 -24.79
CA THR A 126 25.19 -24.81 -24.78
C THR A 126 24.66 -24.35 -23.41
N ILE A 127 24.15 -23.12 -23.22
CA ILE A 127 22.81 -22.53 -23.53
C ILE A 127 21.64 -23.27 -22.87
N THR A 128 21.01 -22.58 -21.91
CA THR A 128 19.55 -22.36 -21.62
C THR A 128 19.39 -22.01 -20.12
N LYS A 129 18.48 -21.17 -19.60
CA LYS A 129 17.71 -19.97 -19.97
C LYS A 129 16.84 -19.64 -18.70
N GLU A 130 16.26 -18.44 -18.64
CA GLU A 130 15.15 -17.96 -17.76
C GLU A 130 15.53 -17.40 -16.37
N ASN A 131 15.43 -16.07 -16.18
CA ASN A 131 14.25 -15.23 -15.87
C ASN A 131 13.75 -15.49 -14.43
N ASP A 132 13.35 -14.55 -13.57
CA ASP A 132 13.05 -13.13 -13.64
C ASP A 132 12.88 -12.63 -12.18
N PHE A 133 12.65 -11.33 -12.01
CA PHE A 133 12.00 -10.70 -10.84
C PHE A 133 12.87 -10.32 -9.62
N LYS A 134 13.35 -9.07 -9.63
CA LYS A 134 13.43 -8.28 -8.39
C LYS A 134 13.01 -6.83 -8.64
N ASP A 135 11.86 -6.56 -8.05
CA ASP A 135 11.11 -5.33 -7.98
C ASP A 135 11.90 -4.20 -7.29
N SER A 136 11.77 -2.99 -7.86
CA SER A 136 12.35 -1.76 -7.36
C SER A 136 11.21 -0.81 -7.00
N SER A 137 11.06 -0.57 -5.72
CA SER A 137 10.13 0.36 -5.08
C SER A 137 10.92 0.94 -3.91
N LYS A 138 11.14 2.24 -3.69
CA LYS A 138 10.40 3.49 -3.97
C LYS A 138 11.36 4.68 -3.86
N GLU A 139 10.86 5.87 -4.28
CA GLU A 139 10.95 7.22 -3.67
C GLU A 139 11.23 8.29 -4.74
N TRP A 140 10.53 9.41 -4.90
CA TRP A 140 9.59 10.19 -4.07
C TRP A 140 8.67 11.06 -4.95
N THR A 141 7.52 11.51 -4.44
CA THR A 141 7.33 12.92 -4.00
C THR A 141 5.94 13.14 -3.41
N GLU A 142 5.94 13.56 -2.15
CA GLU A 142 4.87 14.26 -1.47
C GLU A 142 5.18 15.76 -1.57
N ASN A 143 4.52 16.48 -2.48
CA ASN A 143 4.33 17.93 -2.35
C ASN A 143 3.28 18.45 -3.35
N ALA A 144 2.01 18.56 -2.94
CA ALA A 144 1.02 19.45 -3.54
C ALA A 144 -0.22 19.58 -2.65
N ASN A 145 -0.08 20.23 -1.49
CA ASN A 145 -1.20 20.87 -0.81
C ASN A 145 -1.03 22.39 -0.91
N ALA A 146 -1.35 22.94 -2.09
CA ALA A 146 -1.72 24.34 -2.29
C ALA A 146 -2.14 24.54 -3.75
N HIS A 147 -3.40 24.25 -4.07
CA HIS A 147 -4.25 25.11 -4.91
C HIS A 147 -5.66 24.53 -4.99
N ARG A 148 -6.51 25.07 -4.11
CA ARG A 148 -7.97 25.09 -4.26
C ARG A 148 -8.27 25.99 -5.46
N ALA A 149 -8.82 25.43 -6.53
CA ALA A 149 -9.50 26.17 -7.59
C ALA A 149 -10.66 25.31 -8.12
N ASP A 150 -11.85 25.92 -8.08
CA ASP A 150 -13.13 25.40 -8.55
C ASP A 150 -13.05 24.78 -9.95
N LEU A 151 -13.70 23.62 -10.13
CA LEU A 151 -14.16 23.17 -11.43
C LEU A 151 -15.65 22.82 -11.33
N ASN A 152 -16.46 23.76 -11.84
CA ASN A 152 -17.91 23.66 -12.00
C ASN A 152 -18.30 22.45 -12.85
N PHE A 153 -19.25 21.67 -12.34
CA PHE A 153 -19.85 20.51 -12.97
C PHE A 153 -21.14 20.89 -13.72
N ASP A 154 -21.07 21.88 -14.63
CA ASP A 154 -22.28 22.40 -15.32
C ASP A 154 -22.16 22.47 -16.86
N GLY A 155 -21.07 21.97 -17.44
CA GLY A 155 -20.83 22.01 -18.90
C GLY A 155 -21.28 20.78 -19.68
N ALA A 156 -21.63 19.68 -19.02
CA ALA A 156 -21.89 18.39 -19.67
C ALA A 156 -23.37 18.08 -19.90
N ARG A 157 -24.29 18.83 -19.26
CA ARG A 157 -25.74 18.57 -19.35
C ARG A 157 -26.41 19.27 -20.54
N THR A 158 -25.81 20.33 -21.05
CA THR A 158 -26.39 21.20 -22.10
C THR A 158 -26.14 20.73 -23.53
N LYS A 159 -25.36 19.66 -23.74
CA LYS A 159 -25.07 19.12 -25.09
C LYS A 159 -25.90 17.89 -25.48
N LEU A 160 -26.84 17.44 -24.64
CA LEU A 160 -27.68 16.27 -24.92
C LEU A 160 -29.13 16.60 -25.33
N GLU A 161 -29.57 17.87 -25.24
CA GLU A 161 -30.94 18.26 -25.60
C GLU A 161 -31.15 18.65 -27.07
N ASP A 162 -30.07 18.86 -27.85
CA ASP A 162 -30.16 19.46 -29.20
C ASP A 162 -30.45 18.48 -30.37
N LEU A 163 -30.82 17.21 -30.12
CA LEU A 163 -31.05 16.22 -31.18
C LEU A 163 -32.42 15.51 -31.13
N ARG A 164 -33.48 16.21 -30.73
CA ARG A 164 -34.86 15.68 -30.84
C ARG A 164 -35.69 16.50 -31.82
N LEU A 165 -35.51 16.25 -33.12
CA LEU A 165 -36.41 16.75 -34.16
C LEU A 165 -37.53 15.74 -34.46
N ASN A 166 -38.74 16.15 -34.09
CA ASN A 166 -39.98 16.18 -34.88
C ASN A 166 -40.30 15.00 -35.82
N THR A 167 -41.36 14.26 -35.48
CA THR A 167 -42.26 13.63 -36.47
C THR A 167 -43.68 13.65 -35.90
N GLU A 168 -44.55 14.44 -36.52
CA GLU A 168 -45.98 14.55 -36.22
C GLU A 168 -46.83 13.57 -37.04
N MET A 169 -47.75 12.88 -36.33
CA MET A 169 -49.13 12.45 -36.70
C MET A 169 -49.36 11.28 -37.70
N PRO A 170 -50.51 10.54 -37.67
CA PRO A 170 -51.80 10.84 -37.00
C PRO A 170 -52.49 9.70 -36.21
N GLU A 171 -53.56 10.08 -35.50
CA GLU A 171 -54.52 9.27 -34.73
C GLU A 171 -55.38 8.29 -35.55
N SER A 172 -55.76 7.17 -34.92
CA SER A 172 -57.04 6.41 -35.00
C SER A 172 -56.77 4.99 -34.48
N SER A 173 -57.66 4.24 -33.83
CA SER A 173 -59.05 4.36 -33.39
C SER A 173 -59.27 3.30 -32.30
N SER A 174 -60.27 3.50 -31.45
CA SER A 174 -60.68 2.59 -30.37
C SER A 174 -61.54 1.43 -30.88
N THR A 175 -61.39 0.24 -30.27
CA THR A 175 -62.46 -0.76 -30.20
C THR A 175 -62.50 -1.49 -28.85
N ARG A 176 -63.75 -1.68 -28.41
CA ARG A 176 -64.30 -2.13 -27.13
C ARG A 176 -64.05 -3.61 -26.75
N SER A 177 -63.92 -3.81 -25.43
CA SER A 177 -64.51 -4.83 -24.52
C SER A 177 -64.44 -6.33 -24.82
N ALA A 178 -64.00 -7.14 -23.84
CA ALA A 178 -64.87 -7.93 -22.95
C ALA A 178 -64.06 -8.84 -21.99
N ASP A 179 -64.59 -9.00 -20.77
CA ASP A 179 -64.04 -9.69 -19.60
C ASP A 179 -63.81 -11.20 -19.75
N ALA A 180 -62.82 -11.73 -19.00
CA ALA A 180 -62.95 -13.00 -18.27
C ALA A 180 -62.03 -13.01 -17.04
N VAL A 181 -62.65 -13.08 -15.87
CA VAL A 181 -62.07 -13.15 -14.53
C VAL A 181 -61.53 -14.55 -14.25
N ILE A 182 -60.26 -14.68 -13.82
CA ILE A 182 -59.83 -15.72 -12.87
C ILE A 182 -58.89 -15.10 -11.83
N SER A 183 -59.29 -15.30 -10.58
CA SER A 183 -58.71 -14.86 -9.32
C SER A 183 -57.33 -15.45 -9.03
N GLY A 184 -56.46 -14.66 -8.38
CA GLY A 184 -55.26 -15.18 -7.72
C GLY A 184 -54.13 -14.16 -7.60
N SER A 185 -54.05 -13.50 -6.43
CA SER A 185 -52.89 -12.85 -5.80
C SER A 185 -51.72 -12.39 -6.70
N HIS A 186 -51.57 -11.08 -6.88
CA HIS A 186 -50.33 -10.28 -6.82
C HIS A 186 -50.69 -8.83 -7.20
N LYS A 187 -51.18 -8.04 -6.23
CA LYS A 187 -51.37 -6.59 -6.38
C LYS A 187 -50.04 -5.88 -6.09
N THR A 188 -49.11 -5.92 -7.04
CA THR A 188 -47.91 -5.07 -7.01
C THR A 188 -47.64 -4.31 -8.32
N SER A 189 -48.50 -4.42 -9.34
CA SER A 189 -48.27 -3.73 -10.62
C SER A 189 -49.27 -2.61 -10.97
N LEU A 190 -50.33 -2.40 -10.17
CA LEU A 190 -51.42 -1.48 -10.55
C LEU A 190 -51.29 -0.04 -10.02
N ILE A 191 -50.26 0.25 -9.21
CA ILE A 191 -50.03 1.60 -8.66
C ILE A 191 -48.95 2.37 -9.44
N GLN A 192 -47.98 1.69 -10.07
CA GLN A 192 -46.92 2.36 -10.85
C GLN A 192 -47.45 2.97 -12.16
N GLN A 193 -48.41 2.33 -12.82
CA GLN A 193 -48.88 2.76 -14.15
C GLN A 193 -49.85 3.96 -14.11
N ARG A 194 -50.39 4.28 -12.93
CA ARG A 194 -51.35 5.39 -12.75
C ARG A 194 -50.68 6.72 -12.37
N ILE A 195 -49.40 6.69 -12.00
CA ILE A 195 -48.63 7.89 -11.61
C ILE A 195 -48.05 8.59 -12.85
N GLY A 196 -47.60 7.84 -13.85
CA GLY A 196 -46.99 8.41 -15.07
C GLY A 196 -47.95 9.16 -16.00
N HIS A 197 -49.24 8.76 -16.06
CA HIS A 197 -50.21 9.40 -16.98
C HIS A 197 -50.82 10.70 -16.42
N ASN A 198 -50.65 10.99 -15.12
CA ASN A 198 -51.23 12.20 -14.51
C ASN A 198 -50.26 13.39 -14.45
N GLU A 199 -48.95 13.18 -14.63
CA GLU A 199 -47.96 14.28 -14.59
C GLU A 199 -47.93 15.12 -15.87
N GLU A 200 -48.14 14.50 -17.05
CA GLU A 200 -48.17 15.20 -18.34
C GLU A 200 -49.47 16.00 -18.52
N ASP A 201 -50.63 15.45 -18.12
CA ASP A 201 -51.92 16.15 -18.15
C ASP A 201 -51.94 17.38 -17.22
N MET A 202 -51.15 17.37 -16.14
CA MET A 202 -51.11 18.47 -15.16
C MET A 202 -50.19 19.62 -15.55
N ARG A 203 -49.11 19.38 -16.31
CA ARG A 203 -48.31 20.47 -16.91
C ARG A 203 -49.06 21.17 -18.04
N SER A 204 -49.76 20.40 -18.86
CA SER A 204 -50.62 20.90 -19.94
C SER A 204 -51.70 21.87 -19.43
N LEU A 205 -52.40 21.52 -18.35
CA LEU A 205 -53.43 22.37 -17.76
C LEU A 205 -52.88 23.63 -17.06
N GLN A 206 -51.67 23.55 -16.51
CA GLN A 206 -51.03 24.70 -15.86
C GLN A 206 -50.49 25.71 -16.89
N ASP A 207 -49.91 25.23 -18.00
CA ASP A 207 -49.46 26.06 -19.12
C ASP A 207 -50.63 26.69 -19.88
N GLN A 208 -51.74 25.96 -20.07
CA GLN A 208 -52.96 26.54 -20.67
C GLN A 208 -53.57 27.63 -19.78
N ASN A 209 -53.48 27.48 -18.47
CA ASN A 209 -54.05 28.44 -17.51
C ASN A 209 -53.16 29.71 -17.36
N GLU A 210 -51.84 29.57 -17.40
CA GLU A 210 -50.91 30.72 -17.47
C GLU A 210 -51.03 31.46 -18.81
N SER A 211 -51.25 30.73 -19.91
CA SER A 211 -51.50 31.31 -21.23
C SER A 211 -52.80 32.12 -21.26
N MET A 212 -53.86 31.64 -20.59
CA MET A 212 -55.14 32.34 -20.48
C MET A 212 -55.05 33.60 -19.59
N GLU A 213 -54.31 33.55 -18.47
CA GLU A 213 -54.05 34.75 -17.65
C GLU A 213 -53.21 35.79 -18.41
N ARG A 214 -52.23 35.38 -19.24
CA ARG A 214 -51.44 36.29 -20.09
C ARG A 214 -52.28 36.94 -21.19
N LEU A 215 -53.16 36.18 -21.84
CA LEU A 215 -54.07 36.71 -22.87
C LEU A 215 -55.05 37.73 -22.29
N VAL A 216 -55.62 37.46 -21.12
CA VAL A 216 -56.57 38.37 -20.45
C VAL A 216 -55.88 39.63 -19.92
N ASN A 217 -54.65 39.53 -19.40
CA ASN A 217 -53.87 40.71 -19.01
C ASN A 217 -53.46 41.56 -20.23
N SER A 218 -53.13 40.94 -21.37
CA SER A 218 -52.86 41.68 -22.62
C SER A 218 -54.10 42.37 -23.18
N ALA A 219 -55.29 41.79 -23.02
CA ALA A 219 -56.56 42.39 -23.48
C ALA A 219 -56.98 43.62 -22.66
N ILE A 220 -56.62 43.66 -21.37
CA ILE A 220 -56.87 44.81 -20.49
C ILE A 220 -55.88 45.95 -20.79
N GLU A 221 -54.62 45.62 -21.13
CA GLU A 221 -53.62 46.61 -21.53
C GLU A 221 -53.90 47.17 -22.94
N ALA A 222 -54.43 46.34 -23.85
CA ALA A 222 -54.81 46.76 -25.21
C ALA A 222 -56.08 47.65 -25.24
N SER A 223 -56.94 47.56 -24.23
CA SER A 223 -58.14 48.42 -24.10
C SER A 223 -57.83 49.85 -23.60
N GLY A 224 -56.59 50.15 -23.21
CA GLY A 224 -56.21 51.40 -22.56
C GLY A 224 -55.78 52.55 -23.46
N ASN A 225 -55.70 52.38 -24.78
CA ASN A 225 -54.98 53.34 -25.61
C ASN A 225 -55.59 53.57 -27.01
N GLU A 226 -56.84 54.05 -27.07
CA GLU A 226 -57.31 54.91 -28.18
C GLU A 226 -58.30 55.98 -27.64
N GLU A 227 -57.86 57.24 -27.63
CA GLU A 227 -58.67 58.43 -27.35
C GLU A 227 -59.52 58.80 -28.58
N SER A 228 -60.85 58.75 -28.47
CA SER A 228 -61.73 59.61 -29.28
C SER A 228 -63.13 59.76 -28.65
N GLY A 229 -63.33 60.87 -27.94
CA GLY A 229 -64.54 61.69 -28.05
C GLY A 229 -65.80 61.32 -27.24
N GLY A 230 -65.96 61.96 -26.06
CA GLY A 230 -67.27 62.21 -25.43
C GLY A 230 -67.26 62.09 -23.90
N PRO A 231 -67.74 63.10 -23.14
CA PRO A 231 -67.76 63.02 -21.68
C PRO A 231 -68.98 62.20 -21.24
N MET A 232 -68.77 60.97 -20.78
CA MET A 232 -69.80 60.21 -20.06
C MET A 232 -69.20 59.49 -18.85
N ASP A 233 -69.50 60.08 -17.70
CA ASP A 233 -69.62 59.51 -16.36
C ASP A 233 -68.57 58.48 -15.88
N ASP A 234 -67.43 59.01 -15.41
CA ASP A 234 -66.33 58.30 -14.74
C ASP A 234 -66.75 57.42 -13.56
N LYS A 235 -67.96 57.60 -13.01
CA LYS A 235 -68.47 56.85 -11.86
C LYS A 235 -68.81 55.40 -12.21
N HIS A 236 -69.35 55.15 -13.40
CA HIS A 236 -69.77 53.81 -13.82
C HIS A 236 -68.59 52.90 -14.17
N VAL A 237 -67.52 53.46 -14.75
CA VAL A 237 -66.30 52.71 -15.10
C VAL A 237 -65.52 52.30 -13.85
N LEU A 238 -65.46 53.15 -12.83
CA LEU A 238 -64.86 52.82 -11.53
C LEU A 238 -65.68 51.77 -10.77
N GLU A 239 -67.01 51.85 -10.80
CA GLU A 239 -67.89 50.86 -10.14
C GLU A 239 -67.84 49.49 -10.82
N PHE A 240 -67.74 49.44 -12.16
CA PHE A 240 -67.53 48.19 -12.91
C PHE A 240 -66.14 47.61 -12.68
N LYS A 241 -65.08 48.43 -12.62
CA LYS A 241 -63.73 47.98 -12.25
C LYS A 241 -63.69 47.41 -10.84
N GLN A 242 -64.35 48.08 -9.87
CA GLN A 242 -64.42 47.60 -8.49
C GLN A 242 -65.20 46.27 -8.36
N LYS A 243 -66.33 46.13 -9.08
CA LYS A 243 -67.11 44.88 -9.14
C LYS A 243 -66.39 43.72 -9.85
N LEU A 244 -65.36 43.99 -10.65
CA LEU A 244 -64.49 42.97 -11.27
C LEU A 244 -63.29 42.60 -10.38
N ILE A 245 -62.80 43.53 -9.55
CA ILE A 245 -61.69 43.31 -8.62
C ILE A 245 -62.11 42.38 -7.48
N ASP A 246 -63.31 42.54 -6.93
CA ASP A 246 -63.79 41.70 -5.81
C ASP A 246 -63.88 40.19 -6.13
N PRO A 247 -64.53 39.74 -7.23
CA PRO A 247 -64.54 38.33 -7.61
C PRO A 247 -63.16 37.85 -8.07
N ARG A 248 -62.29 38.71 -8.62
CA ARG A 248 -60.91 38.37 -8.97
C ARG A 248 -60.08 38.10 -7.71
N ASN A 249 -60.23 38.93 -6.68
CA ASN A 249 -59.57 38.74 -5.39
C ASN A 249 -60.09 37.48 -4.69
N GLN A 250 -61.40 37.25 -4.65
CA GLN A 250 -61.96 35.98 -4.15
C GLN A 250 -61.47 34.76 -4.93
N SER A 251 -61.38 34.86 -6.25
CA SER A 251 -60.86 33.79 -7.11
C SER A 251 -59.37 33.54 -6.84
N SER A 252 -58.56 34.58 -6.62
CA SER A 252 -57.15 34.45 -6.25
C SER A 252 -56.96 33.82 -4.86
N GLU A 253 -57.83 34.19 -3.90
CA GLU A 253 -57.81 33.65 -2.55
C GLU A 253 -58.25 32.17 -2.54
N MET A 254 -59.23 31.84 -3.40
CA MET A 254 -59.67 30.46 -3.63
C MET A 254 -58.58 29.64 -4.31
N ARG A 255 -57.87 30.18 -5.31
CA ARG A 255 -56.69 29.55 -5.92
C ARG A 255 -55.58 29.31 -4.89
N HIS A 256 -55.32 30.27 -4.01
CA HIS A 256 -54.32 30.12 -2.95
C HIS A 256 -54.72 29.05 -1.93
N LYS A 257 -56.01 28.98 -1.55
CA LYS A 257 -56.54 27.90 -0.68
C LYS A 257 -56.47 26.54 -1.36
N ILE A 258 -56.83 26.43 -2.65
CA ILE A 258 -56.71 25.19 -3.43
C ILE A 258 -55.24 24.75 -3.53
N GLY A 259 -54.30 25.68 -3.76
CA GLY A 259 -52.87 25.40 -3.76
C GLY A 259 -52.38 24.86 -2.43
N LYS A 260 -52.77 25.49 -1.31
CA LYS A 260 -52.46 25.00 0.04
C LYS A 260 -53.03 23.61 0.32
N LEU A 261 -54.29 23.38 -0.03
CA LEU A 261 -54.93 22.07 0.13
C LEU A 261 -54.27 20.98 -0.73
N ARG A 262 -53.86 21.29 -1.96
CA ARG A 262 -53.12 20.35 -2.82
C ARG A 262 -51.73 20.04 -2.28
N THR A 263 -51.00 21.03 -1.74
CA THR A 263 -49.71 20.75 -1.09
C THR A 263 -49.89 19.89 0.15
N GLN A 264 -50.95 20.12 0.92
CA GLN A 264 -51.29 19.32 2.10
C GLN A 264 -51.70 17.89 1.70
N GLU A 265 -52.48 17.73 0.64
CA GLU A 265 -52.84 16.44 0.05
C GLU A 265 -51.59 15.66 -0.42
N LYS A 266 -50.64 16.34 -1.08
CA LYS A 266 -49.38 15.72 -1.51
C LYS A 266 -48.54 15.24 -0.32
N VAL A 267 -48.39 16.07 0.71
CA VAL A 267 -47.65 15.71 1.94
C VAL A 267 -48.33 14.53 2.65
N LEU A 268 -49.67 14.54 2.75
CA LEU A 268 -50.42 13.43 3.34
C LEU A 268 -50.29 12.14 2.51
N MET A 269 -50.31 12.22 1.18
CA MET A 269 -50.10 11.06 0.30
C MET A 269 -48.70 10.46 0.46
N GLU A 270 -47.66 11.29 0.56
CA GLU A 270 -46.30 10.83 0.80
C GLU A 270 -46.16 10.20 2.20
N GLU A 271 -46.72 10.84 3.24
CA GLU A 271 -46.73 10.31 4.61
C GLU A 271 -47.50 8.99 4.73
N THR A 272 -48.65 8.87 4.06
CA THR A 272 -49.43 7.62 4.03
C THR A 272 -48.72 6.51 3.28
N SER A 273 -48.00 6.82 2.20
CA SER A 273 -47.16 5.85 1.49
C SER A 273 -45.97 5.38 2.35
N SER A 274 -45.31 6.30 3.06
CA SER A 274 -44.22 5.99 3.98
C SER A 274 -44.70 5.11 5.14
N LYS A 275 -45.84 5.46 5.74
CA LYS A 275 -46.45 4.65 6.82
C LYS A 275 -46.92 3.28 6.33
N ALA A 276 -47.37 3.17 5.08
CA ALA A 276 -47.73 1.88 4.50
C ALA A 276 -46.50 0.95 4.35
N LEU A 277 -45.35 1.50 3.94
CA LEU A 277 -44.09 0.75 3.88
C LEU A 277 -43.59 0.34 5.28
N GLU A 278 -43.68 1.26 6.25
CA GLU A 278 -43.32 0.98 7.65
C GLU A 278 -44.22 -0.11 8.25
N ALA A 279 -45.53 -0.07 7.97
CA ALA A 279 -46.47 -1.10 8.41
C ALA A 279 -46.16 -2.46 7.77
N GLN A 280 -45.80 -2.51 6.48
CA GLN A 280 -45.37 -3.75 5.82
C GLN A 280 -44.11 -4.33 6.47
N HIS A 281 -43.11 -3.49 6.74
CA HIS A 281 -41.88 -3.93 7.41
C HIS A 281 -42.16 -4.48 8.81
N LEU A 282 -43.00 -3.80 9.60
CA LEU A 282 -43.39 -4.26 10.93
C LEU A 282 -44.20 -5.57 10.89
N GLU A 283 -45.03 -5.77 9.87
CA GLU A 283 -45.79 -7.01 9.68
C GLU A 283 -44.87 -8.18 9.30
N GLU A 284 -43.87 -7.95 8.44
CA GLU A 284 -42.81 -8.93 8.14
C GLU A 284 -41.97 -9.28 9.38
N GLU A 285 -41.56 -8.28 10.16
CA GLU A 285 -40.82 -8.47 11.41
C GLU A 285 -41.63 -9.26 12.46
N HIS A 286 -42.93 -8.97 12.57
CA HIS A 286 -43.83 -9.69 13.46
C HIS A 286 -44.00 -11.16 13.06
N GLU A 287 -44.14 -11.48 11.76
CA GLU A 287 -44.22 -12.88 11.30
C GLU A 287 -42.88 -13.63 11.47
N LEU A 288 -41.75 -12.95 11.29
CA LEU A 288 -40.43 -13.50 11.61
C LEU A 288 -40.30 -13.82 13.10
N LEU A 289 -40.68 -12.87 13.96
CA LEU A 289 -40.59 -13.02 15.41
C LEU A 289 -41.53 -14.13 15.93
N LYS A 290 -42.73 -14.21 15.36
CA LYS A 290 -43.70 -15.29 15.63
C LYS A 290 -43.15 -16.65 15.23
N SER A 291 -42.50 -16.75 14.07
CA SER A 291 -41.82 -17.96 13.63
C SER A 291 -40.65 -18.32 14.55
N ALA A 292 -39.87 -17.34 15.00
CA ALA A 292 -38.76 -17.52 15.93
C ALA A 292 -39.22 -17.97 17.31
N ALA A 293 -40.30 -17.38 17.84
CA ALA A 293 -40.92 -17.81 19.08
C ALA A 293 -41.42 -19.25 18.96
N GLN A 294 -42.08 -19.60 17.85
CA GLN A 294 -42.57 -20.95 17.62
C GLN A 294 -41.44 -21.99 17.56
N MET A 295 -40.28 -21.65 16.99
CA MET A 295 -39.08 -22.52 17.03
C MET A 295 -38.46 -22.61 18.43
N ALA A 296 -38.46 -21.53 19.21
CA ALA A 296 -37.87 -21.49 20.54
C ALA A 296 -38.69 -22.24 21.60
N PHE A 297 -40.00 -22.37 21.38
CA PHE A 297 -40.92 -23.09 22.26
C PHE A 297 -41.27 -24.51 21.74
N ASP A 298 -40.60 -25.00 20.70
CA ASP A 298 -40.80 -26.35 20.21
C ASP A 298 -39.84 -27.35 20.87
N ASP A 299 -40.38 -28.14 21.80
CA ASP A 299 -39.65 -29.19 22.52
C ASP A 299 -39.49 -30.50 21.71
N GLN A 300 -40.12 -30.61 20.53
CA GLN A 300 -40.17 -31.84 19.73
C GLN A 300 -39.11 -31.91 18.62
N HIS A 301 -38.69 -30.77 18.09
CA HIS A 301 -37.75 -30.68 16.98
C HIS A 301 -36.44 -30.02 17.43
N THR A 302 -35.30 -30.66 17.15
CA THR A 302 -33.98 -30.09 17.44
C THR A 302 -33.68 -28.93 16.48
N ALA A 303 -32.83 -27.98 16.90
CA ALA A 303 -32.38 -26.87 16.06
C ALA A 303 -31.82 -27.33 14.70
N GLU A 304 -31.18 -28.49 14.64
CA GLU A 304 -30.67 -29.09 13.39
C GLU A 304 -31.81 -29.44 12.41
N SER A 305 -32.95 -29.94 12.89
CA SER A 305 -34.09 -30.28 12.03
C SER A 305 -34.75 -29.05 11.40
N TYR A 306 -34.78 -27.92 12.10
CA TYR A 306 -35.24 -26.64 11.57
C TYR A 306 -34.30 -26.07 10.52
N ILE A 307 -32.98 -26.19 10.73
CA ILE A 307 -31.97 -25.81 9.75
C ILE A 307 -32.14 -26.64 8.46
N VAL A 308 -32.40 -27.94 8.58
CA VAL A 308 -32.68 -28.82 7.43
C VAL A 308 -33.94 -28.36 6.68
N GLN A 309 -35.06 -28.11 7.36
CA GLN A 309 -36.30 -27.64 6.71
C GLN A 309 -36.15 -26.27 6.03
N LEU A 310 -35.42 -25.34 6.64
CA LEU A 310 -35.10 -24.05 6.05
C LEU A 310 -34.24 -24.20 4.80
N ASN A 311 -33.22 -25.07 4.84
CA ASN A 311 -32.40 -25.38 3.68
C ASN A 311 -33.22 -26.04 2.56
N GLU A 312 -34.11 -26.98 2.87
CA GLU A 312 -35.02 -27.60 1.89
C GLU A 312 -35.94 -26.56 1.23
N ARG A 313 -36.44 -25.58 2.00
CA ARG A 313 -37.26 -24.49 1.47
C ARG A 313 -36.45 -23.53 0.59
N VAL A 314 -35.21 -23.23 1.00
CA VAL A 314 -34.27 -22.44 0.18
C VAL A 314 -33.95 -23.16 -1.12
N ASP A 315 -33.72 -24.47 -1.08
CA ASP A 315 -33.45 -25.30 -2.25
C ASP A 315 -34.67 -25.34 -3.20
N ALA A 316 -35.88 -25.50 -2.65
CA ALA A 316 -37.12 -25.46 -3.44
C ALA A 316 -37.34 -24.09 -4.13
N ILE A 317 -37.02 -22.98 -3.45
CA ILE A 317 -37.07 -21.64 -4.03
C ILE A 317 -36.01 -21.49 -5.13
N ARG A 318 -34.80 -22.02 -4.90
CA ARG A 318 -33.71 -22.00 -5.88
C ARG A 318 -34.09 -22.76 -7.16
N ASP A 319 -34.68 -23.95 -7.01
CA ASP A 319 -35.16 -24.76 -8.13
C ASP A 319 -36.29 -24.06 -8.91
N HIS A 320 -37.20 -23.39 -8.19
CA HIS A 320 -38.25 -22.58 -8.82
C HIS A 320 -37.66 -21.40 -9.61
N LEU A 321 -36.65 -20.72 -9.07
CA LEU A 321 -35.94 -19.63 -9.76
C LEU A 321 -35.29 -20.13 -11.05
N ILE A 322 -34.60 -21.27 -11.00
CA ILE A 322 -33.99 -21.91 -12.17
C ILE A 322 -35.05 -22.27 -13.22
N LYS A 323 -36.23 -22.75 -12.78
CA LYS A 323 -37.35 -23.07 -13.68
C LYS A 323 -37.89 -21.81 -14.35
N LEU A 324 -38.02 -20.70 -13.62
CA LEU A 324 -38.43 -19.41 -14.17
C LEU A 324 -37.40 -18.86 -15.15
N GLU A 325 -36.10 -18.97 -14.86
CA GLU A 325 -35.03 -18.61 -15.81
C GLU A 325 -35.14 -19.42 -17.11
N ARG A 326 -35.35 -20.74 -17.02
CA ARG A 326 -35.58 -21.57 -18.21
C ARG A 326 -36.82 -21.14 -19.00
N GLN A 327 -37.91 -20.80 -18.33
CA GLN A 327 -39.13 -20.30 -18.98
C GLN A 327 -38.89 -18.96 -19.67
N ARG A 328 -38.13 -18.07 -19.03
CA ARG A 328 -37.71 -16.78 -19.59
C ARG A 328 -36.85 -17.00 -20.83
N ASP A 329 -35.89 -17.91 -20.80
CA ASP A 329 -35.04 -18.24 -21.95
C ASP A 329 -35.83 -18.78 -23.14
N ILE A 330 -36.83 -19.64 -22.89
CA ILE A 330 -37.72 -20.17 -23.94
C ILE A 330 -38.48 -19.05 -24.64
N LEU A 331 -38.87 -17.99 -23.91
CA LEU A 331 -39.59 -16.85 -24.48
C LEU A 331 -38.65 -15.84 -25.16
N ILE A 332 -37.47 -15.58 -24.59
CA ILE A 332 -36.53 -14.57 -25.07
C ILE A 332 -35.83 -15.02 -26.36
N LYS A 333 -35.34 -16.26 -26.42
CA LYS A 333 -34.60 -16.77 -27.60
C LYS A 333 -35.34 -16.58 -28.93
N PRO A 334 -36.61 -17.00 -29.10
CA PRO A 334 -37.31 -16.80 -30.36
C PRO A 334 -37.59 -15.32 -30.67
N LEU A 335 -37.77 -14.47 -29.66
CA LEU A 335 -37.91 -13.02 -29.86
C LEU A 335 -36.60 -12.39 -30.32
N GLU A 336 -35.46 -12.82 -29.77
CA GLU A 336 -34.13 -12.39 -30.21
C GLU A 336 -33.82 -12.85 -31.64
N GLU A 337 -34.24 -14.05 -32.02
CA GLU A 337 -34.09 -14.60 -33.37
C GLU A 337 -34.97 -13.85 -34.38
N LYS A 338 -36.18 -13.47 -33.97
CA LYS A 338 -37.05 -12.60 -34.77
C LYS A 338 -36.50 -11.18 -34.90
N ARG A 339 -35.90 -10.63 -33.83
CA ARG A 339 -35.17 -9.35 -33.89
C ARG A 339 -33.99 -9.44 -34.85
N ARG A 340 -33.19 -10.52 -34.77
CA ARG A 340 -32.03 -10.74 -35.64
C ARG A 340 -32.42 -10.84 -37.12
N SER A 341 -33.47 -11.58 -37.46
CA SER A 341 -33.95 -11.70 -38.84
C SER A 341 -34.52 -10.37 -39.38
N LEU A 342 -35.19 -9.58 -38.55
CA LEU A 342 -35.63 -8.22 -38.92
C LEU A 342 -34.46 -7.24 -39.07
N GLU A 343 -33.45 -7.32 -38.22
CA GLU A 343 -32.20 -6.55 -38.35
C GLU A 343 -31.46 -6.88 -39.66
N GLU A 344 -31.37 -8.17 -40.01
CA GLU A 344 -30.76 -8.61 -41.28
C GLU A 344 -31.54 -8.07 -42.49
N ALA A 345 -32.88 -8.17 -42.49
CA ALA A 345 -33.71 -7.62 -43.56
C ALA A 345 -33.63 -6.08 -43.67
N LEU A 346 -33.55 -5.37 -42.54
CA LEU A 346 -33.38 -3.91 -42.50
C LEU A 346 -31.98 -3.50 -42.99
N SER A 347 -30.96 -4.26 -42.63
CA SER A 347 -29.58 -4.02 -43.06
C SER A 347 -29.40 -4.19 -44.57
N ALA A 348 -30.16 -5.11 -45.18
CA ALA A 348 -30.20 -5.30 -46.63
C ALA A 348 -30.89 -4.15 -47.39
N THR A 349 -31.83 -3.44 -46.74
CA THR A 349 -32.58 -2.32 -47.34
C THR A 349 -31.96 -0.95 -47.08
N LYS A 350 -31.15 -0.78 -46.02
CA LYS A 350 -30.48 0.49 -45.67
C LYS A 350 -29.02 0.29 -45.21
N PRO A 351 -28.02 0.45 -46.09
CA PRO A 351 -26.61 0.18 -45.76
C PRO A 351 -26.02 1.13 -44.70
N GLU A 352 -26.51 2.38 -44.62
CA GLU A 352 -26.07 3.32 -43.58
C GLU A 352 -26.52 2.91 -42.17
N ALA A 353 -27.73 2.33 -42.05
CA ALA A 353 -28.23 1.78 -40.80
C ALA A 353 -27.45 0.52 -40.39
N ALA A 354 -27.06 -0.31 -41.35
CA ALA A 354 -26.21 -1.48 -41.12
C ALA A 354 -24.83 -1.10 -40.55
N GLY A 355 -24.23 -0.01 -41.04
CA GLY A 355 -22.97 0.51 -40.52
C GLY A 355 -23.07 1.00 -39.07
N LYS A 356 -24.16 1.69 -38.71
CA LYS A 356 -24.43 2.13 -37.33
C LYS A 356 -24.67 0.93 -36.39
N LEU A 357 -25.38 -0.10 -36.86
CA LEU A 357 -25.63 -1.34 -36.11
C LEU A 357 -24.33 -2.11 -35.80
N LYS A 358 -23.40 -2.18 -36.76
CA LYS A 358 -22.09 -2.83 -36.53
C LYS A 358 -21.28 -2.12 -35.44
N LYS A 359 -21.24 -0.78 -35.47
CA LYS A 359 -20.57 0.01 -34.42
C LYS A 359 -21.21 -0.21 -33.05
N LEU A 360 -22.53 -0.32 -33.00
CA LEU A 360 -23.25 -0.59 -31.75
C LEU A 360 -22.87 -1.97 -31.18
N LYS A 361 -22.76 -2.99 -32.04
CA LYS A 361 -22.31 -4.33 -31.64
C LYS A 361 -20.84 -4.35 -31.20
N GLU A 362 -19.96 -3.56 -31.83
CA GLU A 362 -18.57 -3.39 -31.38
C GLU A 362 -18.51 -2.76 -29.98
N ILE A 363 -19.32 -1.72 -29.73
CA ILE A 363 -19.41 -1.07 -28.42
C ILE A 363 -19.98 -2.03 -27.37
N GLU A 364 -21.01 -2.81 -27.69
CA GLU A 364 -21.57 -3.83 -26.77
C GLU A 364 -20.52 -4.86 -26.37
N LEU A 365 -19.72 -5.35 -27.33
CA LEU A 365 -18.61 -6.27 -27.05
C LEU A 365 -17.51 -5.62 -26.20
N GLU A 366 -17.21 -4.34 -26.45
CA GLU A 366 -16.24 -3.59 -25.64
C GLU A 366 -16.75 -3.37 -24.21
N ILE A 367 -18.03 -3.08 -24.03
CA ILE A 367 -18.67 -2.98 -22.71
C ILE A 367 -18.57 -4.31 -21.97
N GLU A 368 -18.89 -5.44 -22.63
CA GLU A 368 -18.81 -6.76 -22.00
C GLU A 368 -17.37 -7.13 -21.63
N ALA A 369 -16.40 -6.80 -22.48
CA ALA A 369 -14.98 -6.96 -22.17
C ALA A 369 -14.56 -6.14 -20.94
N VAL A 370 -14.93 -4.85 -20.89
CA VAL A 370 -14.63 -3.96 -19.75
C VAL A 370 -15.29 -4.44 -18.46
N LEU A 371 -16.53 -4.92 -18.51
CA LEU A 371 -17.21 -5.49 -17.34
C LEU A 371 -16.49 -6.74 -16.83
N SER A 372 -16.04 -7.62 -17.72
CA SER A 372 -15.30 -8.82 -17.34
C SER A 372 -13.94 -8.51 -16.67
N GLU A 373 -13.20 -7.52 -17.20
CA GLU A 373 -11.93 -7.07 -16.61
C GLU A 373 -12.16 -6.35 -15.28
N THR A 374 -13.21 -5.54 -15.16
CA THR A 374 -13.57 -4.84 -13.91
C THR A 374 -13.84 -5.85 -12.80
N LYS A 375 -14.64 -6.89 -13.10
CA LYS A 375 -14.94 -7.95 -12.14
C LYS A 375 -13.66 -8.67 -11.69
N LYS A 376 -12.75 -8.98 -12.62
CA LYS A 376 -11.47 -9.62 -12.31
C LYS A 376 -10.60 -8.72 -11.40
N ARG A 377 -10.51 -7.42 -11.70
CA ARG A 377 -9.76 -6.46 -10.87
C ARG A 377 -10.37 -6.29 -9.48
N GLU A 378 -11.69 -6.35 -9.37
CA GLU A 378 -12.37 -6.26 -8.08
C GLU A 378 -12.11 -7.51 -7.22
N GLU A 379 -12.12 -8.70 -7.83
CA GLU A 379 -11.72 -9.94 -7.15
C GLU A 379 -10.24 -9.92 -6.71
N GLU A 380 -9.34 -9.39 -7.54
CA GLU A 380 -7.93 -9.17 -7.18
C GLU A 380 -7.77 -8.18 -6.03
N HIS A 381 -8.50 -7.06 -6.07
CA HIS A 381 -8.51 -6.07 -5.00
C HIS A 381 -9.02 -6.66 -3.68
N SER A 382 -10.10 -7.45 -3.70
CA SER A 382 -10.61 -8.14 -2.52
C SER A 382 -9.58 -9.11 -1.93
N LYS A 383 -8.85 -9.87 -2.77
CA LYS A 383 -7.78 -10.76 -2.32
C LYS A 383 -6.63 -9.98 -1.67
N LEU A 384 -6.14 -8.93 -2.33
CA LEU A 384 -5.05 -8.10 -1.81
C LEU A 384 -5.44 -7.40 -0.50
N SER A 385 -6.69 -6.94 -0.39
CA SER A 385 -7.21 -6.35 0.86
C SER A 385 -7.25 -7.38 1.99
N ALA A 386 -7.72 -8.60 1.73
CA ALA A 386 -7.72 -9.67 2.71
C ALA A 386 -6.29 -10.04 3.15
N ASP A 387 -5.34 -10.11 2.22
CA ASP A 387 -3.94 -10.38 2.51
C ASP A 387 -3.31 -9.26 3.36
N LEU A 388 -3.67 -8.00 3.10
CA LEU A 388 -3.22 -6.86 3.89
C LEU A 388 -3.73 -6.93 5.33
N ASP A 389 -5.01 -7.28 5.53
CA ASP A 389 -5.61 -7.45 6.85
C ASP A 389 -5.02 -8.65 7.61
N ASN A 390 -4.64 -9.70 6.89
CA ASN A 390 -3.98 -10.89 7.43
C ASN A 390 -2.50 -10.67 7.77
N GLN A 391 -1.89 -9.55 7.35
CA GLN A 391 -0.50 -9.29 7.71
C GLN A 391 -0.36 -9.04 9.22
N PRO A 392 0.65 -9.65 9.87
CA PRO A 392 0.93 -9.38 11.27
C PRO A 392 1.21 -7.89 11.43
N LYS A 393 0.39 -7.21 12.25
CA LYS A 393 0.52 -5.77 12.52
C LYS A 393 1.90 -5.50 13.10
N LEU A 394 2.82 -5.05 12.24
CA LEU A 394 4.16 -4.63 12.64
C LEU A 394 4.03 -3.58 13.74
N ALA A 395 4.88 -3.70 14.76
CA ALA A 395 4.89 -2.73 15.85
C ALA A 395 5.06 -1.32 15.27
N SER A 396 4.41 -0.33 15.87
CA SER A 396 4.47 1.04 15.35
C SER A 396 5.93 1.50 15.25
N ARG A 397 6.26 2.32 14.25
CA ARG A 397 7.59 2.94 14.11
C ARG A 397 8.09 3.56 15.42
N ARG A 398 7.18 4.14 16.22
CA ARG A 398 7.46 4.69 17.55
C ARG A 398 7.98 3.63 18.54
N SER A 399 7.40 2.43 18.52
CA SER A 399 7.86 1.30 19.34
C SER A 399 9.29 0.88 18.98
N TYR A 400 9.60 0.76 17.69
CA TYR A 400 10.96 0.44 17.25
C TYR A 400 11.96 1.53 17.63
N ILE A 401 11.61 2.80 17.44
CA ILE A 401 12.46 3.93 17.84
C ILE A 401 12.72 3.91 19.34
N GLN A 402 11.68 3.70 20.16
CA GLN A 402 11.83 3.61 21.61
C GLN A 402 12.75 2.46 22.01
N ARG A 403 12.57 1.27 21.42
CA ARG A 403 13.42 0.10 21.67
C ARG A 403 14.88 0.37 21.29
N ILE A 404 15.12 0.96 20.12
CA ILE A 404 16.48 1.33 19.67
C ILE A 404 17.11 2.35 20.63
N THR A 405 16.32 3.32 21.10
CA THR A 405 16.77 4.32 22.07
C THR A 405 17.14 3.69 23.41
N GLU A 406 16.34 2.73 23.89
CA GLU A 406 16.62 1.97 25.10
C GLU A 406 17.88 1.11 24.96
N ILE A 407 18.04 0.41 23.84
CA ILE A 407 19.27 -0.36 23.53
C ILE A 407 20.48 0.57 23.53
N THR A 408 20.39 1.73 22.89
CA THR A 408 21.47 2.73 22.84
C THR A 408 21.83 3.23 24.23
N LYS A 409 20.84 3.50 25.09
CA LYS A 409 21.06 3.93 26.47
C LYS A 409 21.72 2.84 27.31
N ASN A 410 21.32 1.58 27.12
CA ASN A 410 21.92 0.45 27.82
C ASN A 410 23.35 0.18 27.36
N SER A 411 23.64 0.29 26.05
CA SER A 411 25.01 0.18 25.52
C SER A 411 25.95 1.18 26.20
N ARG A 412 25.55 2.46 26.31
CA ARG A 412 26.36 3.48 26.98
C ARG A 412 26.60 3.19 28.47
N LYS A 413 25.63 2.60 29.16
CA LYS A 413 25.81 2.17 30.55
C LYS A 413 26.79 1.01 30.63
N GLN A 414 26.68 0.04 29.73
CA GLN A 414 27.61 -1.08 29.65
C GLN A 414 29.03 -0.60 29.38
N ASP A 415 29.23 0.37 28.48
CA ASP A 415 30.57 0.95 28.21
C ASP A 415 31.19 1.55 29.48
N ALA A 416 30.41 2.34 30.24
CA ALA A 416 30.87 2.92 31.50
C ALA A 416 31.16 1.85 32.58
N ASP A 417 30.33 0.81 32.66
CA ASP A 417 30.54 -0.31 33.57
C ASP A 417 31.78 -1.12 33.18
N ILE A 418 32.03 -1.33 31.88
CA ILE A 418 33.23 -1.99 31.35
C ILE A 418 34.47 -1.18 31.71
N GLU A 419 34.47 0.14 31.48
CA GLU A 419 35.59 1.01 31.86
C GLU A 419 35.90 0.92 33.37
N ARG A 420 34.86 0.90 34.22
CA ARG A 420 35.03 0.69 35.66
C ARG A 420 35.64 -0.68 35.96
N ILE A 421 35.12 -1.76 35.40
CA ILE A 421 35.64 -3.12 35.62
C ILE A 421 37.09 -3.22 35.15
N LEU A 422 37.46 -2.60 34.03
CA LEU A 422 38.83 -2.58 33.53
C LEU A 422 39.77 -1.85 34.50
N LYS A 423 39.33 -0.73 35.06
CA LYS A 423 40.09 0.01 36.08
C LYS A 423 40.28 -0.82 37.34
N GLU A 424 39.21 -1.40 37.88
CA GLU A 424 39.25 -2.27 39.07
C GLU A 424 40.14 -3.51 38.82
N THR A 425 40.06 -4.13 37.64
CA THR A 425 40.90 -5.27 37.26
C THR A 425 42.38 -4.86 37.20
N ARG A 426 42.69 -3.67 36.67
CA ARG A 426 44.06 -3.15 36.64
C ARG A 426 44.59 -2.86 38.05
N GLU A 427 43.76 -2.30 38.92
CA GLU A 427 44.10 -2.07 40.33
C GLU A 427 44.39 -3.39 41.05
N LEU A 428 43.52 -4.39 40.90
CA LEU A 428 43.71 -5.73 41.46
C LEU A 428 44.99 -6.40 40.93
N GLN A 429 45.32 -6.25 39.64
CA GLN A 429 46.56 -6.79 39.08
C GLN A 429 47.79 -6.11 39.70
N LEU A 430 47.76 -4.79 39.91
CA LEU A 430 48.84 -4.07 40.56
C LEU A 430 49.00 -4.46 42.02
N GLU A 431 47.89 -4.62 42.75
CA GLU A 431 47.92 -5.11 44.13
C GLU A 431 48.46 -6.55 44.21
N SER A 432 48.00 -7.44 43.33
CA SER A 432 48.49 -8.81 43.23
C SER A 432 50.00 -8.85 42.99
N ASN A 433 50.50 -8.09 42.01
CA ASN A 433 51.93 -7.99 41.73
C ASN A 433 52.71 -7.42 42.94
N SER A 434 52.19 -6.39 43.59
CA SER A 434 52.80 -5.80 44.79
C SER A 434 52.91 -6.80 45.95
N ILE A 435 51.86 -7.57 46.19
CA ILE A 435 51.85 -8.64 47.21
C ILE A 435 52.84 -9.74 46.84
N GLN A 436 52.87 -10.18 45.58
CA GLN A 436 53.80 -11.20 45.10
C GLN A 436 55.26 -10.75 45.23
N GLU A 437 55.59 -9.52 44.83
CA GLU A 437 56.94 -8.96 45.02
C GLU A 437 57.31 -8.86 46.50
N ARG A 438 56.40 -8.41 47.35
CA ARG A 438 56.62 -8.34 48.80
C ARG A 438 56.84 -9.74 49.40
N LEU A 439 56.10 -10.74 48.92
CA LEU A 439 56.27 -12.14 49.32
C LEU A 439 57.66 -12.65 48.92
N HIS A 440 58.08 -12.47 47.66
CA HIS A 440 59.41 -12.88 47.20
C HIS A 440 60.55 -12.22 47.99
N ARG A 441 60.44 -10.91 48.28
CA ARG A 441 61.44 -10.20 49.10
C ARG A 441 61.51 -10.77 50.52
N THR A 442 60.36 -11.00 51.15
CA THR A 442 60.28 -11.54 52.51
C THR A 442 60.84 -12.97 52.56
N TYR A 443 60.49 -13.78 51.57
CA TYR A 443 61.01 -15.14 51.40
C TYR A 443 62.54 -15.13 51.33
N ALA A 444 63.14 -14.31 50.46
CA ALA A 444 64.59 -14.26 50.29
C ALA A 444 65.31 -13.87 51.58
N VAL A 445 64.73 -12.94 52.37
CA VAL A 445 65.29 -12.55 53.67
C VAL A 445 65.20 -13.69 54.69
N VAL A 446 64.05 -14.38 54.77
CA VAL A 446 63.87 -15.51 55.69
C VAL A 446 64.80 -16.67 55.32
N ASP A 447 64.89 -17.01 54.03
CA ASP A 447 65.77 -18.07 53.54
C ASP A 447 67.23 -17.78 53.87
N GLU A 448 67.72 -16.57 53.58
CA GLU A 448 69.09 -16.17 53.87
C GLU A 448 69.39 -16.12 55.38
N THR A 449 68.46 -15.65 56.21
CA THR A 449 68.66 -15.59 57.67
C THR A 449 68.72 -16.99 58.29
N VAL A 450 67.80 -17.89 57.92
CA VAL A 450 67.79 -19.26 58.42
C VAL A 450 68.99 -20.04 57.86
N PHE A 451 69.40 -19.80 56.61
CA PHE A 451 70.58 -20.42 56.03
C PHE A 451 71.87 -20.02 56.75
N ARG A 452 72.01 -18.77 57.21
CA ARG A 452 73.16 -18.36 58.03
C ARG A 452 73.22 -19.06 59.37
N GLU A 453 72.09 -19.21 60.06
CA GLU A 453 72.03 -19.92 61.34
C GLU A 453 72.26 -21.43 61.17
N ALA A 454 71.77 -22.02 60.08
CA ALA A 454 71.99 -23.42 59.74
C ALA A 454 73.46 -23.80 59.54
N LYS A 455 74.35 -22.84 59.27
CA LYS A 455 75.79 -23.07 59.19
C LYS A 455 76.45 -23.24 60.57
N LYS A 456 75.79 -22.84 61.67
CA LYS A 456 76.39 -22.79 63.01
C LYS A 456 76.14 -24.06 63.82
N ASP A 457 74.96 -24.67 63.72
CA ASP A 457 74.57 -25.80 64.57
C ASP A 457 73.63 -26.82 63.86
N MET A 458 73.51 -28.01 64.45
CA MET A 458 72.66 -29.08 63.92
C MET A 458 71.16 -28.74 63.98
N VAL A 459 70.76 -27.94 64.97
CA VAL A 459 69.36 -27.49 65.14
C VAL A 459 68.97 -26.52 64.02
N GLY A 460 69.85 -25.58 63.66
CA GLY A 460 69.65 -24.68 62.53
C GLY A 460 69.55 -25.41 61.18
N GLN A 461 70.33 -26.48 60.97
CA GLN A 461 70.19 -27.32 59.76
C GLN A 461 68.82 -27.99 59.68
N GLN A 462 68.29 -28.47 60.81
CA GLN A 462 66.97 -29.07 60.86
C GLN A 462 65.86 -28.03 60.64
N ALA A 463 66.02 -26.82 61.19
CA ALA A 463 65.13 -25.70 60.93
C ALA A 463 65.12 -25.28 59.44
N TYR A 464 66.27 -25.25 58.77
CA TYR A 464 66.36 -24.95 57.34
C TYR A 464 65.65 -26.00 56.48
N ARG A 465 65.80 -27.30 56.79
CA ARG A 465 65.07 -28.37 56.08
C ARG A 465 63.55 -28.25 56.28
N LEU A 466 63.11 -27.90 57.50
CA LEU A 466 61.70 -27.65 57.78
C LEU A 466 61.19 -26.44 56.99
N LEU A 467 61.95 -25.34 56.92
CA LEU A 467 61.60 -24.17 56.11
C LEU A 467 61.44 -24.52 54.63
N ALA A 468 62.40 -25.25 54.05
CA ALA A 468 62.35 -25.69 52.66
C ALA A 468 61.12 -26.60 52.40
N SER A 469 60.84 -27.54 53.30
CA SER A 469 59.65 -28.41 53.21
C SER A 469 58.35 -27.62 53.31
N ILE A 470 58.29 -26.61 54.18
CA ILE A 470 57.13 -25.72 54.29
C ILE A 470 56.92 -24.97 52.96
N HIS A 471 57.97 -24.40 52.38
CA HIS A 471 57.88 -23.70 51.11
C HIS A 471 57.40 -24.59 49.96
N GLU A 472 57.96 -25.79 49.83
CA GLU A 472 57.52 -26.76 48.83
C GLU A 472 56.04 -27.14 49.03
N SER A 473 55.61 -27.33 50.28
CA SER A 473 54.20 -27.63 50.57
C SER A 473 53.25 -26.49 50.20
N PHE A 474 53.64 -25.23 50.44
CA PHE A 474 52.84 -24.06 50.07
C PHE A 474 52.79 -23.85 48.56
N GLU A 475 53.88 -24.11 47.84
CA GLU A 475 53.92 -24.07 46.37
C GLU A 475 52.96 -25.11 45.78
N GLN A 476 53.02 -26.36 46.27
CA GLN A 476 52.08 -27.41 45.86
C GLN A 476 50.62 -27.07 46.19
N ILE A 477 50.35 -26.44 47.33
CA ILE A 477 48.99 -25.97 47.69
C ILE A 477 48.53 -24.87 46.73
N SER A 478 49.39 -23.89 46.45
CA SER A 478 49.09 -22.78 45.53
C SER A 478 48.76 -23.29 44.13
N ASP A 479 49.57 -24.20 43.60
CA ASP A 479 49.36 -24.81 42.29
C ASP A 479 48.04 -25.58 42.22
N LYS A 480 47.73 -26.39 43.25
CA LYS A 480 46.47 -27.14 43.33
C LYS A 480 45.26 -26.23 43.41
N ILE A 481 45.33 -25.12 44.15
CA ILE A 481 44.25 -24.14 44.21
C ILE A 481 44.04 -23.51 42.82
N LEU A 482 45.11 -23.07 42.16
CA LEU A 482 45.03 -22.46 40.83
C LEU A 482 44.50 -23.46 39.78
N SER A 483 44.94 -24.72 39.80
CA SER A 483 44.43 -25.74 38.88
C SER A 483 42.95 -26.07 39.15
N THR A 484 42.55 -26.12 40.42
CA THR A 484 41.15 -26.35 40.81
C THR A 484 40.26 -25.20 40.35
N ASP A 485 40.70 -23.96 40.51
CA ASP A 485 39.95 -22.78 40.06
C ASP A 485 39.81 -22.73 38.54
N ARG A 486 40.84 -23.15 37.78
CA ARG A 486 40.73 -23.28 36.31
C ARG A 486 39.69 -24.33 35.93
N LEU A 487 39.80 -25.54 36.49
CA LEU A 487 38.84 -26.62 36.24
C LEU A 487 37.41 -26.24 36.63
N ARG A 488 37.22 -25.48 37.71
CA ARG A 488 35.90 -24.99 38.12
C ARG A 488 35.32 -24.03 37.09
N ARG A 489 36.10 -23.04 36.62
CA ARG A 489 35.65 -22.10 35.57
C ARG A 489 35.27 -22.83 34.28
N ASP A 490 36.07 -23.82 33.88
CA ASP A 490 35.79 -24.63 32.68
C ASP A 490 34.50 -25.45 32.87
N ALA A 491 34.29 -26.05 34.05
CA ALA A 491 33.07 -26.77 34.38
C ALA A 491 31.83 -25.87 34.33
N ASP A 492 31.90 -24.68 34.93
CA ASP A 492 30.83 -23.69 34.92
C ASP A 492 30.52 -23.21 33.48
N GLU A 493 31.54 -23.04 32.64
CA GLU A 493 31.37 -22.68 31.23
C GLU A 493 30.69 -23.81 30.43
N HIS A 494 31.09 -25.06 30.66
CA HIS A 494 30.45 -26.23 30.04
C HIS A 494 28.99 -26.38 30.50
N GLU A 495 28.69 -26.14 31.77
CA GLU A 495 27.33 -26.16 32.31
C GLU A 495 26.46 -25.05 31.71
N ALA A 496 27.02 -23.84 31.54
CA ALA A 496 26.35 -22.73 30.87
C ALA A 496 26.06 -23.05 29.39
N LYS A 497 27.00 -23.67 28.68
CA LYS A 497 26.82 -24.13 27.29
C LYS A 497 25.74 -25.20 27.18
N LEU A 498 25.74 -26.18 28.08
CA LEU A 498 24.71 -27.22 28.15
C LEU A 498 23.32 -26.63 28.40
N SER A 499 23.23 -25.68 29.35
CA SER A 499 21.98 -24.98 29.65
C SER A 499 21.47 -24.16 28.45
N ALA A 500 22.37 -23.50 27.71
CA ALA A 500 22.02 -22.77 26.50
C ALA A 500 21.52 -23.70 25.39
N LEU A 501 22.17 -24.86 25.20
CA LEU A 501 21.73 -25.87 24.24
C LEU A 501 20.37 -26.49 24.62
N ALA A 502 20.14 -26.75 25.91
CA ALA A 502 18.88 -27.29 26.40
C ALA A 502 17.70 -26.31 26.19
N ARG A 503 17.95 -25.00 26.32
CA ARG A 503 16.94 -23.95 26.04
C ARG A 503 16.65 -23.78 24.56
N ARG A 504 17.61 -24.11 23.69
CA ARG A 504 17.42 -24.05 22.25
C ARG A 504 16.58 -25.26 21.84
N SER A 505 15.28 -25.06 21.68
CA SER A 505 14.36 -26.09 21.18
C SER A 505 14.68 -26.41 19.71
N PHE A 506 15.66 -27.26 19.49
CA PHE A 506 15.82 -27.91 18.20
C PHE A 506 14.67 -28.90 18.05
N ASN A 507 13.74 -28.59 17.16
CA ASN A 507 12.75 -29.56 16.73
C ASN A 507 13.45 -30.56 15.80
N VAL A 508 14.13 -31.54 16.41
CA VAL A 508 14.89 -32.57 15.70
C VAL A 508 14.00 -33.32 14.70
N ASP A 509 12.72 -33.47 15.01
CA ASP A 509 11.76 -34.12 14.13
C ASP A 509 11.46 -33.28 12.89
N LYS A 510 11.33 -31.95 13.03
CA LYS A 510 11.21 -31.03 11.89
C LYS A 510 12.48 -31.05 11.03
N LEU A 511 13.65 -31.02 11.65
CA LEU A 511 14.92 -31.05 10.91
C LEU A 511 15.12 -32.38 10.16
N LYS A 512 14.69 -33.50 10.75
CA LYS A 512 14.65 -34.81 10.07
C LYS A 512 13.68 -34.80 8.89
N ALA A 513 12.48 -34.25 9.08
CA ALA A 513 11.48 -34.16 8.01
C ALA A 513 11.98 -33.31 6.83
N ASP A 514 12.61 -32.17 7.11
CA ASP A 514 13.20 -31.29 6.09
C ASP A 514 14.35 -32.00 5.35
N LEU A 515 15.21 -32.71 6.09
CA LEU A 515 16.31 -33.48 5.51
C LEU A 515 15.80 -34.62 4.62
N ASP A 516 14.79 -35.35 5.05
CA ASP A 516 14.16 -36.41 4.26
C ASP A 516 13.42 -35.85 3.04
N ALA A 517 12.88 -34.64 3.11
CA ALA A 517 12.30 -33.95 1.96
C ALA A 517 13.38 -33.61 0.91
N ILE A 518 14.51 -33.05 1.33
CA ILE A 518 15.64 -32.75 0.44
C ILE A 518 16.19 -34.04 -0.19
N ARG A 519 16.29 -35.13 0.59
CA ARG A 519 16.72 -36.44 0.06
C ARG A 519 15.77 -36.95 -1.02
N ARG A 520 14.47 -36.91 -0.78
CA ARG A 520 13.46 -37.33 -1.77
C ARG A 520 13.50 -36.48 -3.03
N GLU A 521 13.69 -35.17 -2.90
CA GLU A 521 13.83 -34.27 -4.03
C GLU A 521 15.11 -34.57 -4.84
N ASN A 522 16.24 -34.78 -4.17
CA ASN A 522 17.49 -35.15 -4.81
C ASN A 522 17.39 -36.50 -5.54
N GLU A 523 16.76 -37.51 -4.93
CA GLU A 523 16.49 -38.80 -5.58
C GLU A 523 15.63 -38.64 -6.84
N PHE A 524 14.60 -37.78 -6.77
CA PHE A 524 13.76 -37.47 -7.92
C PHE A 524 14.55 -36.76 -9.05
N LEU A 525 15.42 -35.81 -8.68
CA LEU A 525 16.29 -35.11 -9.63
C LEU A 525 17.31 -36.06 -10.27
N GLU A 526 17.91 -36.97 -9.50
CA GLU A 526 18.81 -38.01 -10.01
C GLU A 526 18.10 -38.96 -10.99
N GLN A 527 16.86 -39.36 -10.67
CA GLN A 527 16.05 -40.19 -11.58
C GLN A 527 15.73 -39.46 -12.88
N ARG A 528 15.42 -38.16 -12.82
CA ARG A 528 15.22 -37.34 -14.03
C ARG A 528 16.49 -37.23 -14.87
N LEU A 529 17.65 -37.06 -14.23
CA LEU A 529 18.94 -37.01 -14.92
C LEU A 529 19.34 -38.34 -15.56
N ARG A 530 18.95 -39.48 -14.99
CA ARG A 530 19.21 -40.82 -15.56
C ARG A 530 18.26 -41.19 -16.70
N ASN A 531 17.12 -40.50 -16.80
CA ASN A 531 16.08 -40.74 -17.82
C ASN A 531 16.14 -39.74 -19.00
N CYS A 532 17.17 -38.89 -19.03
CA CYS A 532 17.59 -38.09 -20.19
C CYS A 532 18.84 -38.75 -20.80
#